data_AF-A0A2V2ZW21-F1
#
_entry.id   AF-A0A2V2ZW21-F1
#
_cell.length_a   1.000
_cell.length_b   1.000
_cell.length_c   1.000
_cell.angle_alpha   90.00
_cell.angle_beta   90.00
_cell.angle_gamma   90.00
#
_symmetry.space_group_name_H-M   'P 1'
#
loop_
_entity.id
_entity.type
_entity.pdbx_description
1 polymer ?
#
loop_
_entity_poly.entity_id
_entity_poly.type
_entity_poly.pdbx_seq_one_letter_code
_entity_poly.pdbx_strand_id
1 'polypeptide(L)'
;MNFEQINLHLEAYKEHNQILDAAKYLIHSFNLEHENFAGFGFREELSPTSMLLTAEGDLGGPQTVMIPRNLFDFDLNLVLNMVAHEMLHVRQKAPGQVIEDKNEREFQAYYEMLFHKVFPQIPEVSDFHKKFFGGKALEYYKRMGEDSVLQQKYAEQKTEVEHLINELP
;
A
#
# COMPACT_ATOMS: atom_id res chain seq x y z
N MET A 1 -15.98 -7.90 10.41
CA MET A 1 -14.58 -8.27 10.71
C MET A 1 -14.24 -7.73 12.08
N ASN A 2 -13.67 -8.54 12.97
CA ASN A 2 -13.37 -8.14 14.35
C ASN A 2 -11.88 -7.75 14.47
N PHE A 3 -11.60 -6.44 14.53
CA PHE A 3 -10.24 -5.91 14.64
C PHE A 3 -9.50 -6.40 15.89
N GLU A 4 -10.20 -6.62 17.01
CA GLU A 4 -9.59 -7.15 18.23
C GLU A 4 -9.11 -8.59 18.03
N GLN A 5 -9.89 -9.40 17.33
CA GLN A 5 -9.49 -10.77 16.99
C GLN A 5 -8.27 -10.78 16.06
N ILE A 6 -8.22 -9.89 15.07
CA ILE A 6 -7.06 -9.75 14.18
C ILE A 6 -5.81 -9.40 14.98
N ASN A 7 -5.89 -8.39 15.86
CA ASN A 7 -4.77 -8.01 16.72
C ASN A 7 -4.30 -9.17 17.60
N LEU A 8 -5.21 -9.93 18.21
CA LEU A 8 -4.83 -11.08 19.04
C LEU A 8 -4.05 -12.14 18.25
N HIS A 9 -4.46 -12.42 17.00
CA HIS A 9 -3.75 -13.37 16.14
C HIS A 9 -2.38 -12.82 15.72
N LEU A 10 -2.30 -11.53 15.39
CA LEU A 10 -1.03 -10.89 15.01
C LEU A 10 -0.02 -10.93 16.16
N GLU A 11 -0.44 -10.62 17.40
CA GLU A 11 0.44 -10.72 18.57
C GLU A 11 0.94 -12.16 18.77
N ALA A 12 0.08 -13.16 18.63
CA ALA A 12 0.50 -14.56 18.72
C ALA A 12 1.57 -14.93 17.66
N TYR A 13 1.42 -14.46 16.42
CA TYR A 13 2.45 -14.67 15.39
C TYR A 13 3.75 -13.94 15.72
N LYS A 14 3.68 -12.70 16.23
CA LYS A 14 4.86 -11.92 16.64
C LYS A 14 5.65 -12.63 17.74
N GLU A 15 4.97 -13.12 18.78
CA GLU A 15 5.58 -13.86 19.89
C GLU A 15 6.37 -15.09 19.43
N HIS A 16 5.97 -15.70 18.30
CA HIS A 16 6.62 -16.88 17.73
C HIS A 16 7.55 -16.57 16.54
N ASN A 17 7.87 -15.29 16.29
CA ASN A 17 8.69 -14.82 15.15
C ASN A 17 8.13 -15.22 13.76
N GLN A 18 6.82 -15.35 13.63
CA GLN A 18 6.12 -15.80 12.42
C GLN A 18 5.59 -14.62 11.58
N ILE A 19 6.43 -13.62 11.34
CA ILE A 19 6.03 -12.35 10.70
C ILE A 19 5.49 -12.54 9.27
N LEU A 20 6.06 -13.47 8.48
CA LEU A 20 5.54 -13.74 7.13
C LEU A 20 4.16 -14.40 7.18
N ASP A 21 3.92 -15.27 8.17
CA ASP A 21 2.61 -15.93 8.33
C ASP A 21 1.57 -14.93 8.85
N ALA A 22 1.97 -14.01 9.73
CA ALA A 22 1.14 -12.86 10.13
C ALA A 22 0.72 -12.01 8.93
N ALA A 23 1.65 -11.71 8.01
CA ALA A 23 1.35 -10.94 6.80
C ALA A 23 0.39 -11.70 5.86
N LYS A 24 0.58 -13.03 5.69
CA LYS A 24 -0.37 -13.88 4.93
C LYS A 24 -1.75 -13.89 5.56
N TYR A 25 -1.82 -14.07 6.88
CA TYR A 25 -3.07 -14.01 7.63
C TYR A 25 -3.77 -12.66 7.45
N LEU A 26 -3.01 -11.56 7.46
CA LEU A 26 -3.55 -10.21 7.27
C LEU A 26 -4.18 -10.04 5.89
N ILE A 27 -3.47 -10.35 4.80
CA ILE A 27 -4.02 -10.19 3.45
C ILE A 27 -5.22 -11.11 3.20
N HIS A 28 -5.22 -12.31 3.78
CA HIS A 28 -6.34 -13.23 3.69
C HIS A 28 -7.57 -12.68 4.44
N SER A 29 -7.37 -12.21 5.67
CA SER A 29 -8.46 -11.67 6.51
C SER A 29 -9.13 -10.44 5.91
N PHE A 30 -8.39 -9.67 5.10
CA PHE A 30 -8.89 -8.47 4.42
C PHE A 30 -9.17 -8.70 2.93
N ASN A 31 -9.16 -9.94 2.41
CA ASN A 31 -9.41 -10.23 0.99
C ASN A 31 -8.54 -9.41 0.02
N LEU A 32 -7.25 -9.22 0.35
CA LEU A 32 -6.29 -8.49 -0.49
C LEU A 32 -5.55 -9.38 -1.49
N GLU A 33 -5.73 -10.70 -1.39
CA GLU A 33 -5.06 -11.70 -2.21
C GLU A 33 -5.30 -11.46 -3.72
N HIS A 34 -4.32 -11.85 -4.53
CA HIS A 34 -4.36 -11.76 -5.98
C HIS A 34 -3.55 -12.90 -6.61
N GLU A 35 -3.94 -13.39 -7.78
CA GLU A 35 -3.25 -14.52 -8.44
C GLU A 35 -1.78 -14.21 -8.79
N ASN A 36 -1.46 -12.93 -8.99
CA ASN A 36 -0.10 -12.48 -9.28
C ASN A 36 0.80 -12.39 -8.03
N PHE A 37 0.27 -12.72 -6.85
CA PHE A 37 1.03 -12.70 -5.60
C PHE A 37 1.81 -14.00 -5.41
N ALA A 38 3.13 -13.92 -5.36
CA ALA A 38 4.03 -15.07 -5.19
C ALA A 38 4.30 -15.40 -3.70
N GLY A 39 4.01 -14.48 -2.79
CA GLY A 39 4.27 -14.62 -1.36
C GLY A 39 4.96 -13.41 -0.75
N PHE A 40 5.26 -13.52 0.55
CA PHE A 40 6.05 -12.53 1.27
C PHE A 40 7.51 -12.98 1.43
N GLY A 41 8.41 -12.01 1.38
CA GLY A 41 9.82 -12.16 1.74
C GLY A 41 10.26 -11.10 2.74
N PHE A 42 11.49 -11.21 3.24
CA PHE A 42 12.06 -10.22 4.15
C PHE A 42 13.01 -9.27 3.42
N ARG A 43 12.96 -8.00 3.82
CA ARG A 43 13.97 -6.99 3.49
C ARG A 43 14.56 -6.37 4.75
N GLU A 44 15.67 -5.67 4.58
CA GLU A 44 16.30 -4.92 5.67
C GLU A 44 15.37 -3.82 6.18
N GLU A 45 15.37 -3.64 7.49
CA GLU A 45 14.70 -2.53 8.16
C GLU A 45 15.41 -1.23 7.80
N LEU A 46 14.67 -0.21 7.38
CA LEU A 46 15.25 1.11 7.12
C LEU A 46 15.68 1.80 8.42
N SER A 47 14.79 1.80 9.39
CA SER A 47 15.02 2.27 10.75
C SER A 47 13.91 1.72 11.67
N PRO A 48 14.08 1.81 13.00
CA PRO A 48 13.02 1.44 13.95
C PRO A 48 11.72 2.25 13.80
N THR A 49 11.77 3.39 13.08
CA THR A 49 10.67 4.35 12.96
C THR A 49 10.16 4.51 11.53
N SER A 50 10.69 3.76 10.58
CA SER A 50 10.29 3.85 9.18
C SER A 50 9.98 2.48 8.60
N MET A 51 8.90 2.45 7.84
CA MET A 51 8.39 1.25 7.18
C MET A 51 8.59 1.40 5.67
N LEU A 52 9.20 0.39 5.05
CA LEU A 52 9.28 0.29 3.60
C LEU A 52 8.96 -1.13 3.21
N LEU A 53 7.97 -1.28 2.35
CA LEU A 53 7.64 -2.53 1.69
C LEU A 53 7.91 -2.35 0.18
N THR A 54 8.04 -3.46 -0.54
CA THR A 54 8.14 -3.45 -2.01
C THR A 54 7.49 -4.68 -2.61
N ALA A 55 6.74 -4.52 -3.70
CA ALA A 55 6.38 -5.61 -4.59
C ALA A 55 7.48 -5.81 -5.65
N GLU A 56 8.22 -6.92 -5.56
CA GLU A 56 9.36 -7.25 -6.41
C GLU A 56 9.06 -8.39 -7.39
N GLY A 57 9.50 -8.21 -8.63
CA GLY A 57 9.24 -9.12 -9.75
C GLY A 57 9.13 -8.35 -11.07
N ASP A 58 9.17 -9.08 -12.18
CA ASP A 58 9.06 -8.51 -13.52
C ASP A 58 7.63 -8.07 -13.83
N LEU A 59 7.45 -7.05 -14.66
CA LEU A 59 6.12 -6.66 -15.15
C LEU A 59 5.50 -7.81 -15.94
N GLY A 60 4.23 -8.11 -15.67
CA GLY A 60 3.53 -9.26 -16.26
C GLY A 60 3.95 -10.60 -15.64
N GLY A 61 4.68 -10.60 -14.53
CA GLY A 61 5.07 -11.81 -13.80
C GLY A 61 4.64 -11.78 -12.32
N PRO A 62 4.75 -12.93 -11.62
CA PRO A 62 4.46 -13.01 -10.20
C PRO A 62 5.31 -12.04 -9.37
N GLN A 63 4.71 -11.46 -8.34
CA GLN A 63 5.33 -10.46 -7.47
C GLN A 63 5.47 -10.99 -6.04
N THR A 64 6.66 -10.87 -5.47
CA THR A 64 6.92 -11.13 -4.05
C THR A 64 6.87 -9.81 -3.28
N VAL A 65 6.08 -9.72 -2.22
CA VAL A 65 6.05 -8.53 -1.37
C VAL A 65 7.10 -8.66 -0.27
N MET A 66 8.07 -7.75 -0.27
CA MET A 66 9.16 -7.73 0.68
C MET A 66 8.81 -6.82 1.85
N ILE A 67 8.83 -7.36 3.07
CA ILE A 67 8.44 -6.67 4.29
C ILE A 67 9.59 -6.62 5.31
N PRO A 68 9.67 -5.59 6.16
CA PRO A 68 10.64 -5.56 7.25
C PRO A 68 10.18 -6.44 8.41
N ARG A 69 11.09 -6.87 9.29
CA ARG A 69 10.73 -7.76 10.42
C ARG A 69 9.91 -7.04 11.49
N ASN A 70 10.18 -5.75 11.70
CA ASN A 70 9.42 -4.88 12.59
C ASN A 70 8.06 -4.41 12.03
N LEU A 71 7.54 -4.99 10.93
CA LEU A 71 6.29 -4.55 10.29
C LEU A 71 5.14 -4.36 11.28
N PHE A 72 4.95 -5.31 12.19
CA PHE A 72 3.85 -5.31 13.15
C PHE A 72 4.16 -4.58 14.46
N ASP A 73 5.26 -3.84 14.55
CA ASP A 73 5.53 -2.92 15.67
C ASP A 73 4.90 -1.53 15.43
N PHE A 74 4.37 -1.30 14.23
CA PHE A 74 3.67 -0.10 13.85
C PHE A 74 2.15 -0.23 14.05
N ASP A 75 1.46 0.91 14.04
CA ASP A 75 0.00 0.96 14.07
C ASP A 75 -0.64 0.08 12.99
N LEU A 76 -1.65 -0.71 13.36
CA LEU A 76 -2.25 -1.69 12.44
C LEU A 76 -2.92 -1.03 11.24
N ASN A 77 -3.55 0.14 11.40
CA ASN A 77 -4.17 0.82 10.26
C ASN A 77 -3.09 1.26 9.26
N LEU A 78 -1.96 1.77 9.75
CA LEU A 78 -0.80 2.07 8.90
C LEU A 78 -0.28 0.81 8.18
N VAL A 79 -0.08 -0.30 8.92
CA VAL A 79 0.37 -1.58 8.35
C VAL A 79 -0.57 -2.04 7.24
N LEU A 80 -1.88 -2.03 7.48
CA LEU A 80 -2.88 -2.43 6.50
C LEU A 80 -2.85 -1.59 5.23
N ASN A 81 -2.70 -0.27 5.37
CA ASN A 81 -2.61 0.62 4.22
C ASN A 81 -1.32 0.38 3.42
N MET A 82 -0.18 0.17 4.09
CA MET A 82 1.09 -0.13 3.42
C MET A 82 1.06 -1.50 2.72
N VAL A 83 0.44 -2.52 3.33
CA VAL A 83 0.26 -3.83 2.69
C VAL A 83 -0.71 -3.71 1.51
N ALA A 84 -1.83 -2.99 1.65
CA ALA A 84 -2.78 -2.77 0.55
C ALA A 84 -2.13 -2.02 -0.62
N HIS A 85 -1.27 -1.04 -0.35
CA HIS A 85 -0.47 -0.34 -1.36
C HIS A 85 0.37 -1.32 -2.19
N GLU A 86 1.14 -2.19 -1.54
CA GLU A 86 1.93 -3.20 -2.26
C GLU A 86 1.05 -4.21 -2.99
N MET A 87 -0.06 -4.63 -2.40
CA MET A 87 -1.01 -5.53 -3.07
C MET A 87 -1.67 -4.87 -4.29
N LEU A 88 -1.81 -3.54 -4.32
CA LEU A 88 -2.19 -2.83 -5.54
C LEU A 88 -1.08 -2.93 -6.59
N HIS A 89 0.18 -2.76 -6.22
CA HIS A 89 1.29 -2.98 -7.15
C HIS A 89 1.34 -4.40 -7.69
N VAL A 90 1.01 -5.42 -6.88
CA VAL A 90 0.87 -6.80 -7.35
C VAL A 90 -0.16 -6.90 -8.49
N ARG A 91 -1.30 -6.22 -8.36
CA ARG A 91 -2.36 -6.17 -9.38
C ARG A 91 -1.93 -5.39 -10.62
N GLN A 92 -1.36 -4.20 -10.44
CA GLN A 92 -0.89 -3.33 -11.52
C GLN A 92 0.27 -3.92 -12.33
N LYS A 93 0.91 -4.98 -11.84
CA LYS A 93 1.98 -5.71 -12.55
C LYS A 93 1.51 -7.07 -13.08
N ALA A 94 0.23 -7.41 -12.93
CA ALA A 94 -0.30 -8.68 -13.39
C ALA A 94 -0.45 -8.72 -14.92
N PRO A 95 -0.32 -9.89 -15.55
CA PRO A 95 -0.62 -10.08 -16.97
C PRO A 95 -1.99 -9.48 -17.35
N GLY A 96 -2.03 -8.71 -18.44
CA GLY A 96 -3.27 -8.09 -18.94
C GLY A 96 -3.74 -6.83 -18.19
N GLN A 97 -3.11 -6.48 -17.07
CA GLN A 97 -3.40 -5.27 -16.29
C GLN A 97 -2.12 -4.45 -16.01
N VAL A 98 -1.04 -4.73 -16.75
CA VAL A 98 0.25 -4.07 -16.57
C VAL A 98 0.10 -2.57 -16.80
N ILE A 99 0.38 -1.80 -15.76
CA ILE A 99 0.65 -0.37 -15.86
C ILE A 99 2.15 -0.22 -15.99
N GLU A 100 2.64 0.29 -17.11
CA GLU A 100 4.09 0.36 -17.39
C GLU A 100 4.77 1.54 -16.67
N ASP A 101 4.10 2.70 -16.62
CA ASP A 101 4.67 3.90 -16.00
C ASP A 101 4.73 3.76 -14.47
N LYS A 102 5.91 3.98 -13.90
CA LYS A 102 6.11 3.88 -12.45
C LYS A 102 5.35 4.97 -11.70
N ASN A 103 5.36 6.20 -12.19
CA ASN A 103 4.70 7.32 -11.50
C ASN A 103 3.18 7.12 -11.49
N GLU A 104 2.61 6.55 -12.55
CA GLU A 104 1.21 6.15 -12.59
C GLU A 104 0.87 5.10 -11.54
N ARG A 105 1.66 4.03 -11.43
CA ARG A 105 1.44 2.99 -10.40
C ARG A 105 1.47 3.56 -8.99
N GLU A 106 2.50 4.35 -8.68
CA GLU A 106 2.70 4.93 -7.36
C GLU A 106 1.62 5.96 -7.03
N PHE A 107 1.24 6.82 -7.98
CA PHE A 107 0.14 7.77 -7.79
C PHE A 107 -1.15 7.04 -7.41
N GLN A 108 -1.53 6.02 -8.19
CA GLN A 108 -2.73 5.22 -7.90
C GLN A 108 -2.65 4.54 -6.54
N ALA A 109 -1.49 4.02 -6.13
CA ALA A 109 -1.33 3.34 -4.87
C ALA A 109 -1.39 4.28 -3.67
N TYR A 110 -0.83 5.49 -3.75
CA TYR A 110 -1.03 6.50 -2.71
C TYR A 110 -2.45 7.06 -2.69
N TYR A 111 -3.07 7.25 -3.86
CA TYR A 111 -4.48 7.65 -3.93
C TYR A 111 -5.40 6.59 -3.28
N GLU A 112 -5.10 5.31 -3.48
CA GLU A 112 -5.83 4.21 -2.86
C GLU A 112 -5.73 4.23 -1.32
N MET A 113 -4.59 4.61 -0.75
CA MET A 113 -4.42 4.75 0.71
C MET A 113 -5.25 5.90 1.31
N LEU A 114 -5.72 6.84 0.48
CA LEU A 114 -6.50 8.00 0.91
C LEU A 114 -8.00 7.79 0.75
N PHE A 115 -8.42 7.07 -0.30
CA PHE A 115 -9.82 7.00 -0.71
C PHE A 115 -10.39 5.58 -0.83
N HIS A 116 -9.57 4.55 -0.64
CA HIS A 116 -9.95 3.12 -0.55
C HIS A 116 -10.93 2.66 -1.63
N LYS A 117 -10.69 3.04 -2.89
CA LYS A 117 -11.60 2.74 -4.01
C LYS A 117 -11.51 1.27 -4.44
N VAL A 118 -10.34 0.65 -4.32
CA VAL A 118 -10.06 -0.74 -4.68
C VAL A 118 -10.24 -1.67 -3.48
N PHE A 119 -9.90 -1.21 -2.28
CA PHE A 119 -9.90 -1.95 -1.03
C PHE A 119 -10.72 -1.24 0.06
N PRO A 120 -12.06 -1.09 -0.09
CA PRO A 120 -12.93 -0.33 0.82
C PRO A 120 -13.01 -0.89 2.25
N GLN A 121 -12.53 -2.11 2.48
CA GLN A 121 -12.43 -2.76 3.78
C GLN A 121 -11.21 -2.30 4.61
N ILE A 122 -10.27 -1.58 4.00
CA ILE A 122 -9.06 -1.11 4.66
C ILE A 122 -9.41 0.13 5.50
N PRO A 123 -9.00 0.18 6.78
CA PRO A 123 -9.34 1.30 7.65
C PRO A 123 -8.55 2.55 7.25
N GLU A 124 -9.09 3.71 7.59
CA GLU A 124 -8.37 4.97 7.42
C GLU A 124 -7.16 5.06 8.36
N VAL A 125 -6.10 5.71 7.87
CA VAL A 125 -4.94 6.12 8.68
C VAL A 125 -5.19 7.47 9.36
N SER A 126 -4.33 7.85 10.31
CA SER A 126 -4.41 9.16 10.96
C SER A 126 -4.19 10.32 9.99
N ASP A 127 -4.69 11.51 10.33
CA ASP A 127 -4.57 12.72 9.50
C ASP A 127 -3.12 13.07 9.17
N PHE A 128 -2.19 12.82 10.11
CA PHE A 128 -0.75 12.93 9.86
C PHE A 128 -0.30 12.08 8.66
N HIS A 129 -0.70 10.81 8.63
CA HIS A 129 -0.35 9.89 7.54
C HIS A 129 -1.12 10.22 6.25
N LYS A 130 -2.39 10.62 6.33
CA LYS A 130 -3.15 11.09 5.15
C LYS A 130 -2.44 12.27 4.49
N LYS A 131 -1.96 13.24 5.27
CA LYS A 131 -1.20 14.39 4.76
C LYS A 131 0.11 13.97 4.11
N PHE A 132 0.83 13.04 4.73
CA PHE A 132 2.07 12.49 4.17
C PHE A 132 1.82 11.75 2.84
N PHE A 133 0.86 10.83 2.79
CA PHE A 133 0.51 10.06 1.59
C PHE A 133 -0.05 10.93 0.48
N GLY A 134 -0.86 11.93 0.81
CA GLY A 134 -1.30 12.94 -0.13
C GLY A 134 -0.14 13.71 -0.76
N GLY A 135 0.84 14.12 0.05
CA GLY A 135 2.07 14.73 -0.47
C GLY A 135 2.83 13.82 -1.43
N LYS A 136 2.92 12.52 -1.12
CA LYS A 136 3.53 11.51 -2.01
C LYS A 136 2.75 11.32 -3.32
N ALA A 137 1.42 11.26 -3.27
CA ALA A 137 0.59 11.19 -4.47
C ALA A 137 0.86 12.39 -5.38
N LEU A 138 0.81 13.61 -4.85
CA LEU A 138 1.05 14.82 -5.64
C LEU A 138 2.48 14.88 -6.21
N GLU A 139 3.48 14.37 -5.48
CA GLU A 139 4.85 14.24 -5.98
C GLU A 139 4.92 13.32 -7.21
N TYR A 140 4.27 12.16 -7.18
CA TYR A 140 4.23 11.25 -8.32
C TYR A 140 3.41 11.78 -9.49
N TYR A 141 2.27 12.43 -9.22
CA TYR A 141 1.50 13.13 -10.25
C TYR A 141 2.36 14.17 -10.99
N LYS A 142 3.14 14.97 -10.25
CA LYS A 142 4.07 15.93 -10.86
C LYS A 142 5.13 15.25 -11.74
N ARG A 143 5.63 14.08 -11.33
CA ARG A 143 6.65 13.31 -12.07
C ARG A 143 6.14 12.63 -13.34
N MET A 144 4.82 12.54 -13.55
CA MET A 144 4.23 12.08 -14.82
C MET A 144 4.52 13.03 -16.01
N GLY A 145 5.04 14.23 -15.75
CA GLY A 145 5.35 15.23 -16.76
C GLY A 145 4.25 16.26 -16.92
N GLU A 146 4.64 17.53 -17.02
CA GLU A 146 3.73 18.67 -17.17
C GLU A 146 2.91 18.56 -18.46
N ASP A 147 1.60 18.78 -18.34
CA ASP A 147 0.61 18.69 -19.42
C ASP A 147 0.56 17.33 -20.16
N SER A 148 1.15 16.29 -19.56
CA SER A 148 1.17 14.96 -20.14
C SER A 148 -0.21 14.31 -20.17
N VAL A 149 -0.38 13.31 -21.04
CA VAL A 149 -1.62 12.50 -21.11
C VAL A 149 -1.95 11.89 -19.74
N LEU A 150 -0.93 11.49 -18.97
CA LEU A 150 -1.13 10.95 -17.63
C LEU A 150 -1.64 12.01 -16.64
N GLN A 151 -1.09 13.23 -16.66
CA GLN A 151 -1.62 14.30 -15.81
C GLN A 151 -3.07 14.62 -16.16
N GLN A 152 -3.39 14.74 -17.45
CA GLN A 152 -4.77 14.98 -17.88
C GLN A 152 -5.72 13.85 -17.43
N LYS A 153 -5.28 12.59 -17.53
CA LYS A 153 -6.03 11.41 -17.07
C LYS A 153 -6.33 11.45 -15.56
N TYR A 154 -5.43 12.00 -14.76
CA TYR A 154 -5.52 11.99 -13.29
C TYR A 154 -5.83 13.34 -12.66
N ALA A 155 -6.21 14.34 -13.45
CA ALA A 155 -6.41 15.71 -12.99
C ALA A 155 -7.49 15.81 -11.88
N GLU A 156 -8.61 15.10 -12.03
CA GLU A 156 -9.68 15.08 -11.03
C GLU A 156 -9.21 14.47 -9.70
N GLN A 157 -8.55 13.31 -9.76
CA GLN A 157 -8.00 12.63 -8.58
C GLN A 157 -6.96 13.49 -7.87
N LYS A 158 -6.14 14.22 -8.63
CA LYS A 158 -5.19 15.20 -8.07
C LYS A 158 -5.91 16.30 -7.30
N THR A 159 -7.02 16.84 -7.83
CA THR A 159 -7.82 17.86 -7.13
C THR A 159 -8.46 17.31 -5.85
N GLU A 160 -8.94 16.07 -5.85
CA GLU A 160 -9.47 15.42 -4.65
C GLU A 160 -8.39 15.29 -3.56
N VAL A 161 -7.17 14.89 -3.94
CA VAL A 161 -6.03 14.80 -3.00
C VAL A 161 -5.69 16.18 -2.43
N GLU A 162 -5.64 17.22 -3.25
CA GLU A 162 -5.38 18.59 -2.78
C GLU A 162 -6.45 19.08 -1.80
N HIS A 163 -7.71 18.82 -2.11
CA HIS A 163 -8.82 19.18 -1.24
C HIS A 163 -8.70 18.49 0.11
N LEU A 164 -8.51 17.17 0.12
CA LEU A 164 -8.32 16.39 1.34
C LEU A 164 -7.19 16.97 2.20
N ILE A 165 -5.99 17.18 1.64
CA ILE A 165 -4.84 17.70 2.39
C ILE A 165 -5.12 19.08 3.01
N ASN A 166 -5.87 19.93 2.32
CA ASN A 166 -6.20 21.28 2.79
C ASN A 166 -7.27 21.30 3.89
N GLU A 167 -8.10 20.25 3.99
CA GLU A 167 -9.12 20.10 5.03
C GLU A 167 -8.61 19.44 6.30
N LEU A 168 -7.49 18.70 6.22
CA LEU A 168 -6.88 18.06 7.38
C LEU A 168 -6.29 19.09 8.35
N PRO A 169 -6.38 18.84 9.67
CA PRO A 169 -5.90 19.75 10.71
C PRO A 169 -4.37 19.98 10.71
#